data_AF-A0A9E1TUA9-F1
#
_entry.id   AF-A0A9E1TUA9-F1
#
_cell.length_a   1.000
_cell.length_b   1.000
_cell.length_c   1.000
_cell.angle_alpha   90.00
_cell.angle_beta   90.00
_cell.angle_gamma   90.00
#
_symmetry.space_group_name_H-M   'P 1'
#
loop_
_entity.id
_entity.type
_entity.pdbx_description
1 polymer ?
#
loop_
_entity_poly.entity_id
_entity_poly.type
_entity_poly.pdbx_seq_one_letter_code
_entity_poly.pdbx_strand_id
1 'polypeptide(L)'
;MPDLIKVNYDRNGKSTKTNALGMREMQERAYDRRYEQYLLIKAPPASGKSRALMFIGLDKLENQGVEKVIVAVPERSIGAS
;
A
#
# COMPACT_ATOMS: atom_id res chain seq x y z
N MET A 1 17.11 -3.14 24.29
CA MET A 1 15.92 -2.27 24.38
C MET A 1 14.70 -3.18 24.47
N PRO A 2 13.80 -2.99 25.44
CA PRO A 2 12.60 -3.80 25.52
C PRO A 2 11.70 -3.48 24.32
N ASP A 3 11.22 -4.52 23.65
CA ASP A 3 10.35 -4.41 22.48
C ASP A 3 8.95 -3.99 22.95
N LEU A 4 8.69 -2.68 23.01
CA LEU A 4 7.50 -2.09 23.66
C LEU A 4 6.17 -2.38 22.94
N ILE A 5 6.21 -2.96 21.74
CA ILE A 5 5.00 -3.24 20.94
C ILE A 5 5.09 -4.65 20.34
N LYS A 6 4.62 -5.64 21.11
CA LYS A 6 4.43 -7.02 20.60
C LYS A 6 3.06 -7.13 19.92
N VAL A 7 3.03 -7.04 18.59
CA VAL A 7 1.83 -7.33 17.79
C VAL A 7 1.94 -8.73 17.21
N ASN A 8 1.08 -9.64 17.65
CA ASN A 8 0.96 -10.97 17.06
C ASN A 8 -0.06 -10.90 15.91
N TYR A 9 0.37 -11.23 14.69
CA TYR A 9 -0.50 -11.31 13.53
C TYR A 9 -0.84 -12.77 13.23
N ASP A 10 -2.10 -13.03 12.92
CA ASP A 10 -2.56 -14.36 12.49
C ASP A 10 -1.89 -14.78 11.18
N ARG A 11 -1.28 -15.97 11.15
CA ARG A 11 -0.59 -16.54 9.99
C ARG A 11 -1.47 -17.52 9.22
N ASN A 12 -2.69 -17.12 8.88
CA ASN A 12 -3.69 -18.00 8.24
C ASN A 12 -3.68 -17.96 6.70
N GLY A 13 -2.73 -17.23 6.08
CA GLY A 13 -2.58 -17.15 4.62
C GLY A 13 -3.69 -16.40 3.87
N LYS A 14 -4.77 -15.96 4.53
CA LYS A 14 -5.85 -15.21 3.87
C LYS A 14 -5.35 -13.89 3.25
N SER A 15 -4.32 -13.30 3.86
CA SER A 15 -3.72 -12.03 3.43
C SER A 15 -2.92 -12.10 2.12
N THR A 16 -2.70 -13.29 1.55
CA THR A 16 -2.02 -13.44 0.25
C THR A 16 -2.97 -13.49 -0.94
N LYS A 17 -4.27 -13.74 -0.71
CA LYS A 17 -5.28 -13.74 -1.79
C LYS A 17 -5.40 -12.36 -2.41
N THR A 18 -5.58 -12.34 -3.73
CA THR A 18 -5.71 -11.13 -4.51
C THR A 18 -7.09 -11.02 -5.15
N ASN A 19 -7.61 -9.79 -5.27
CA ASN A 19 -8.81 -9.50 -6.06
C ASN A 19 -8.51 -9.53 -7.57
N ALA A 20 -9.49 -9.20 -8.40
CA ALA A 20 -9.38 -9.23 -9.87
C ALA A 20 -8.28 -8.30 -10.43
N LEU A 21 -7.99 -7.21 -9.72
CA LEU A 21 -6.91 -6.27 -10.07
C LEU A 21 -5.55 -6.71 -9.50
N GLY A 22 -5.50 -7.90 -8.89
CA GLY A 22 -4.31 -8.42 -8.25
C GLY A 22 -4.01 -7.81 -6.89
N MET A 23 -4.91 -7.04 -6.26
CA MET A 23 -4.68 -6.38 -4.96
C MET A 23 -4.94 -7.34 -3.80
N ARG A 24 -4.07 -7.33 -2.78
CA ARG A 24 -4.36 -7.98 -1.49
C ARG A 24 -5.33 -7.12 -0.68
N GLU A 25 -6.03 -7.71 0.30
CA GLU A 25 -7.04 -7.04 1.13
C GLU A 25 -6.59 -5.65 1.64
N MET A 26 -5.37 -5.52 2.16
CA MET A 26 -4.84 -4.24 2.66
C MET A 26 -4.73 -3.17 1.55
N GLN A 27 -4.31 -3.59 0.35
CA GLN A 27 -4.16 -2.72 -0.81
C GLN A 27 -5.52 -2.29 -1.36
N GLU A 28 -6.48 -3.21 -1.41
CA GLU A 28 -7.87 -2.95 -1.79
C GLU A 28 -8.51 -1.90 -0.87
N ARG A 29 -8.40 -2.07 0.45
CA ARG A 29 -8.90 -1.07 1.42
C ARG A 29 -8.30 0.32 1.24
N ALA A 30 -7.03 0.41 0.87
CA ALA A 30 -6.39 1.69 0.58
C ALA A 30 -6.88 2.28 -0.75
N TYR A 31 -7.05 1.44 -1.77
CA TYR A 31 -7.54 1.81 -3.09
C TYR A 31 -9.00 2.29 -3.08
N ASP A 32 -9.85 1.76 -2.19
CA ASP A 32 -11.22 2.27 -2.01
C ASP A 32 -11.26 3.74 -1.57
N ARG A 33 -10.16 4.25 -1.00
CA ARG A 33 -9.98 5.64 -0.60
C ARG A 33 -9.18 6.47 -1.62
N ARG A 34 -9.04 6.01 -2.87
CA ARG A 34 -8.21 6.68 -3.90
C ARG A 34 -8.64 8.10 -4.30
N TYR A 35 -9.89 8.49 -4.02
CA TYR A 35 -10.40 9.84 -4.30
C TYR A 35 -10.11 10.85 -3.17
N GLU A 36 -9.59 10.40 -2.03
CA GLU A 36 -9.25 11.29 -0.93
C GLU A 36 -8.08 12.20 -1.30
N GLN A 37 -8.15 13.47 -0.92
CA GLN A 37 -7.05 14.43 -1.10
C GLN A 37 -5.83 14.04 -0.25
N TYR A 38 -6.06 13.53 0.96
CA TYR A 38 -5.03 13.08 1.88
C TYR A 38 -5.38 11.70 2.44
N LEU A 39 -4.43 10.77 2.38
CA LEU A 39 -4.60 9.41 2.88
C LEU A 39 -3.37 8.97 3.70
N LEU A 40 -3.61 8.58 4.95
CA LEU A 40 -2.57 8.01 5.82
C LEU A 40 -2.72 6.49 5.89
N ILE A 41 -1.74 5.75 5.36
CA ILE A 41 -1.75 4.27 5.37
C ILE A 41 -0.86 3.75 6.51
N LYS A 42 -1.48 3.37 7.64
CA LYS A 42 -0.80 2.64 8.72
C LYS A 42 -1.01 1.14 8.53
N ALA A 43 0.05 0.40 8.23
CA ALA A 43 -0.03 -1.05 8.09
C ALA A 43 1.26 -1.76 8.57
N PRO A 44 1.18 -3.06 8.90
CA PRO A 44 2.33 -3.85 9.37
C PRO A 44 3.52 -3.83 8.39
N PRO A 45 4.74 -4.19 8.83
CA PRO A 45 5.85 -4.45 7.92
C PRO A 45 5.47 -5.46 6.83
N ALA A 46 6.02 -5.30 5.62
CA ALA A 46 5.81 -6.18 4.47
C ALA A 46 4.34 -6.39 4.01
N SER A 47 3.38 -5.58 4.45
CA SER A 47 1.97 -5.68 4.05
C SER A 47 1.67 -5.23 2.61
N GLY A 48 2.66 -4.69 1.89
CA GLY A 48 2.49 -4.19 0.52
C GLY A 48 2.00 -2.73 0.45
N LYS A 49 2.36 -1.88 1.43
CA LYS A 49 2.05 -0.44 1.43
C LYS A 49 2.50 0.27 0.15
N SER A 50 3.74 0.02 -0.29
CA SER A 50 4.27 0.60 -1.52
C SER A 50 3.43 0.21 -2.73
N ARG A 51 2.99 -1.05 -2.81
CA ARG A 51 2.11 -1.51 -3.88
C ARG A 51 0.72 -0.87 -3.84
N ALA A 52 0.16 -0.62 -2.65
CA ALA A 52 -1.08 0.14 -2.51
C ALA A 52 -0.95 1.57 -3.05
N LEU A 53 0.16 2.26 -2.73
CA LEU A 53 0.45 3.59 -3.27
C LEU A 53 0.59 3.57 -4.80
N MET A 54 1.19 2.53 -5.37
CA MET A 54 1.30 2.38 -6.83
C MET A 54 -0.08 2.25 -7.49
N PHE A 55 -0.98 1.43 -6.96
CA PHE A 55 -2.35 1.32 -7.50
C PHE A 55 -3.11 2.65 -7.44
N ILE A 56 -3.01 3.37 -6.32
CA ILE A 56 -3.64 4.69 -6.18
C ILE A 56 -3.04 5.70 -7.16
N GLY A 57 -1.71 5.69 -7.30
CA GLY A 57 -1.00 6.57 -8.23
C GLY A 57 -1.40 6.31 -9.69
N LEU A 58 -1.42 5.05 -10.11
CA LEU A 58 -1.85 4.67 -11.46
C LEU A 58 -3.31 5.07 -11.73
N ASP A 59 -4.23 4.85 -10.78
CA ASP A 59 -5.61 5.30 -10.95
C ASP A 59 -5.74 6.82 -11.06
N LYS A 60 -4.92 7.57 -10.32
CA LYS A 60 -4.89 9.02 -10.44
C LYS A 60 -4.42 9.48 -11.82
N LEU A 61 -3.39 8.83 -12.35
CA LEU A 61 -2.86 9.10 -13.69
C LEU A 61 -3.88 8.77 -14.77
N GLU A 62 -4.41 7.55 -14.77
CA GLU A 62 -5.23 7.02 -15.86
C GLU A 62 -6.70 7.46 -15.79
N ASN A 63 -7.25 7.62 -14.58
CA ASN A 63 -8.70 7.77 -14.38
C ASN A 63 -9.11 9.10 -13.72
N GLN A 64 -8.18 9.88 -13.17
CA GLN A 64 -8.51 11.13 -12.44
C GLN A 64 -7.91 12.39 -13.09
N GLY A 65 -7.27 12.27 -14.25
CA GLY A 65 -6.70 13.40 -14.98
C GLY A 65 -5.47 14.03 -14.32
N VAL A 66 -4.78 13.29 -13.43
CA VAL A 66 -3.52 13.74 -12.87
C VAL A 66 -2.41 13.48 -13.88
N GLU A 67 -1.64 14.50 -14.24
CA GLU A 67 -0.59 14.34 -15.25
C GLU A 67 0.68 13.67 -14.71
N LYS A 68 0.91 13.73 -13.40
CA LYS A 68 2.15 13.24 -12.78
C LYS A 68 1.95 12.79 -11.35
N VAL A 69 2.55 11.65 -11.01
CA VAL A 69 2.68 11.15 -9.64
C VAL A 69 4.14 11.14 -9.24
N ILE A 70 4.43 11.60 -8.03
CA ILE A 70 5.77 11.63 -7.45
C ILE A 70 5.79 10.69 -6.24
N VAL A 71 6.70 9.71 -6.26
CA VAL A 71 6.92 8.80 -5.14
C VAL A 71 8.27 9.13 -4.51
N ALA A 72 8.24 9.63 -3.28
CA ALA A 72 9.45 9.88 -2.50
C ALA A 72 9.77 8.66 -1.63
N VAL A 73 11.01 8.18 -1.71
CA VAL A 73 11.53 7.11 -0.85
C VAL A 73 12.75 7.63 -0.09
N PRO A 74 12.95 7.22 1.17
CA PRO A 74 14.08 7.70 1.96
C PRO A 74 15.42 7.13 1.47
N GLU A 75 15.42 5.95 0.82
CA GLU A 75 16.64 5.27 0.37
C GLU A 75 16.41 4.54 -0.96
N ARG A 76 17.47 4.46 -1.79
CA ARG A 76 17.44 3.78 -3.10
C ARG A 76 17.25 2.26 -2.99
N SER A 77 17.75 1.65 -1.91
CA SER A 77 17.68 0.21 -1.62
C SER A 77 16.24 -0.32 -1.56
N ILE A 78 15.26 0.54 -1.26
CA ILE A 78 13.84 0.19 -1.11
C ILE A 78 13.16 -0.05 -2.47
N GLY A 79 13.70 0.51 -3.57
CA GLY A 79 13.09 0.41 -4.91
C GLY A 79 13.45 -0.84 -5.69
N ALA A 80 14.31 -1.72 -5.17
CA ALA A 80 14.79 -2.90 -5.88
C ALA A 80 13.91 -4.17 -5.69
N SER A 81 12.74 -4.04 -5.05
CA SER A 81 11.83 -5.16 -4.74
C SER A 81 10.83 -5.46 -5.84
#